data_AF-A0A3B8ZDA1-F1
#
_entry.id   AF-A0A3B8ZDA1-F1
#
_cell.length_a   1.000
_cell.length_b   1.000
_cell.length_c   1.000
_cell.angle_alpha   90.00
_cell.angle_beta   90.00
_cell.angle_gamma   90.00
#
_symmetry.space_group_name_H-M   'P 1'
#
loop_
_entity.id
_entity.type
_entity.pdbx_description
1 polymer ?
#
loop_
_entity_poly.entity_id
_entity_poly.type
_entity_poly.pdbx_seq_one_letter_code
_entity_poly.pdbx_strand_id
1 'polypeptide(L)'
;MVIVRYPCQKSPGRVSFTWDTFSDAAPFIDAVLLIGNQAPDRFYFHSDEKTFQWQGELIETRIGSIREDLSLDHPEQRAEILTGLLSNIYHAFDYREDGQVYDTLAKCVSGDLLREVYLRMKRSLLLAEQGGDLSHATQVQVTAAEPDKRSEGMLEATWQLTSVSEHWGHIHTQTNQYNALLKLQKDGSAWKLQAFQLLDDKRIQFQTSIRGYDKN
;
A
#
# COMPACT_ATOMS: atom_id res chain seq x y z
N MET A 1 26.58 0.72 4.57
CA MET A 1 25.21 1.32 4.58
C MET A 1 24.35 0.46 5.48
N VAL A 2 23.75 1.05 6.51
CA VAL A 2 22.86 0.36 7.45
C VAL A 2 21.43 0.78 7.13
N ILE A 3 20.53 -0.17 6.94
CA ILE A 3 19.10 0.09 6.82
C ILE A 3 18.47 -0.34 8.13
N VAL A 4 17.95 0.62 8.90
CA VAL A 4 17.15 0.35 10.09
C VAL A 4 15.69 0.51 9.68
N ARG A 5 14.95 -0.60 9.66
CA ARG A 5 13.50 -0.59 9.41
C ARG A 5 12.78 -0.95 10.69
N TYR A 6 11.82 -0.12 11.07
CA TYR A 6 10.92 -0.40 12.18
C TYR A 6 9.49 -0.50 11.64
N PRO A 7 9.00 -1.71 11.31
CA PRO A 7 7.65 -1.85 10.81
C PRO A 7 6.69 -1.59 11.98
N CYS A 8 5.70 -0.75 11.80
CA CYS A 8 4.81 -0.33 12.87
C CYS A 8 3.36 -0.32 12.36
N GLN A 9 2.41 -0.81 13.18
CA GLN A 9 0.98 -0.79 12.83
C GLN A 9 0.38 0.62 12.90
N LYS A 10 1.03 1.50 13.68
CA LYS A 10 0.77 2.93 13.75
C LYS A 10 2.12 3.61 13.69
N SER A 11 2.23 4.67 12.90
CA SER A 11 3.45 5.49 12.87
C SER A 11 3.85 5.85 14.31
N PRO A 12 5.09 5.57 14.74
CA PRO A 12 5.52 5.90 16.08
C PRO A 12 5.45 7.41 16.27
N GLY A 13 4.83 7.87 17.35
CA GLY A 13 4.81 9.30 17.67
C GLY A 13 6.21 9.87 17.93
N ARG A 14 7.17 9.01 18.27
CA ARG A 14 8.59 9.36 18.42
C ARG A 14 9.47 8.16 18.13
N VAL A 15 10.56 8.38 17.41
CA VAL A 15 11.68 7.43 17.27
C VAL A 15 12.92 8.10 17.81
N SER A 16 13.68 7.38 18.64
CA SER A 16 15.02 7.78 19.03
C SER A 16 15.99 6.66 18.71
N PHE A 17 17.09 7.02 18.06
CA PHE A 17 18.15 6.12 17.67
C PHE A 17 19.47 6.64 18.24
N THR A 18 20.30 5.75 18.79
CA THR A 18 21.62 6.09 19.32
C THR A 18 22.66 5.16 18.73
N TRP A 19 23.90 5.62 18.61
CA TRP A 19 25.01 4.82 18.11
C TRP A 19 26.26 5.08 18.94
N ASP A 20 27.10 4.06 19.03
CA ASP A 20 28.37 4.08 19.77
C ASP A 20 29.58 4.19 18.84
N THR A 21 29.44 3.66 17.62
CA THR A 21 30.51 3.48 16.64
C THR A 21 30.29 4.39 15.42
N PHE A 22 31.34 5.10 15.02
CA PHE A 22 31.39 5.90 13.80
C PHE A 22 32.76 5.71 13.14
N SER A 23 32.82 5.80 11.81
CA SER A 23 34.10 5.67 11.10
C SER A 23 34.96 6.90 11.35
N ASP A 24 36.25 6.72 11.67
CA ASP A 24 37.21 7.82 11.79
C ASP A 24 37.46 8.53 10.44
N ALA A 25 37.16 7.85 9.32
CA ALA A 25 37.37 8.36 7.96
C ALA A 25 36.20 9.20 7.42
N ALA A 26 35.06 9.21 8.09
CA ALA A 26 33.88 9.97 7.66
C ALA A 26 33.28 10.66 8.89
N PRO A 27 33.39 12.00 9.05
CA PRO A 27 32.85 12.70 10.21
C PRO A 27 31.33 12.88 10.16
N PHE A 28 30.71 12.65 9.00
CA PHE A 28 29.26 12.60 8.83
C PHE A 28 28.86 11.62 7.73
N ILE A 29 27.60 11.16 7.77
CA ILE A 29 27.02 10.23 6.80
C ILE A 29 25.64 10.78 6.38
N ASP A 30 25.40 10.88 5.06
CA ASP A 30 24.09 11.23 4.50
C ASP A 30 23.07 10.11 4.81
N ALA A 31 21.91 10.50 5.33
CA ALA A 31 20.84 9.64 5.73
C ALA A 31 19.50 10.13 5.19
N VAL A 32 18.61 9.18 4.91
CA VAL A 32 17.28 9.45 4.40
C VAL A 32 16.27 8.80 5.33
N LEU A 33 15.31 9.59 5.79
CA LEU A 33 14.13 9.14 6.51
C LEU A 33 12.96 9.01 5.53
N LEU A 34 12.36 7.82 5.50
CA LEU A 34 11.18 7.51 4.70
C LEU A 34 10.01 7.20 5.64
N ILE A 35 8.90 7.93 5.49
CA ILE A 35 7.70 7.79 6.32
C ILE A 35 6.51 7.50 5.41
N GLY A 36 6.15 6.22 5.27
CA GLY A 36 5.07 5.81 4.37
C GLY A 36 5.26 6.38 2.96
N ASN A 37 4.26 7.10 2.45
CA ASN A 37 4.29 7.74 1.13
C ASN A 37 4.73 9.21 1.15
N GLN A 38 5.25 9.71 2.27
CA GLN A 38 5.74 11.08 2.35
C GLN A 38 7.03 11.25 1.55
N ALA A 39 7.30 12.49 1.13
CA ALA A 39 8.57 12.83 0.50
C ALA A 39 9.75 12.47 1.43
N PRO A 40 10.86 11.94 0.90
CA PRO A 40 12.03 11.60 1.69
C PRO A 40 12.57 12.83 2.41
N ASP A 41 12.75 12.72 3.72
CA ASP A 41 13.44 13.72 4.50
C ASP A 41 14.93 13.35 4.60
N ARG A 42 15.82 14.30 4.40
CA ARG A 42 17.26 14.06 4.39
C ARG A 42 17.91 14.70 5.60
N PHE A 43 18.82 13.96 6.21
CA PHE A 43 19.55 14.43 7.38
C PHE A 43 20.95 13.80 7.39
N TYR A 44 21.81 14.30 8.28
CA TYR A 44 23.15 13.76 8.44
C TYR A 44 23.29 13.11 9.81
N PHE A 45 23.88 11.92 9.85
CA PHE A 45 24.45 11.40 11.08
C PHE A 45 25.82 12.01 11.27
N HIS A 46 26.10 12.56 12.45
CA HIS A 46 27.41 13.10 12.80
C HIS A 46 28.12 12.22 13.84
N SER A 47 29.45 12.23 13.83
CA SER A 47 30.24 11.45 14.78
C SER A 47 30.18 12.00 16.22
N ASP A 48 29.94 13.29 16.37
CA ASP A 48 29.84 14.03 17.64
C ASP A 48 28.41 14.06 18.20
N GLU A 49 27.38 13.98 17.35
CA GLU A 49 25.97 13.98 17.75
C GLU A 49 25.37 12.56 17.77
N LYS A 50 25.72 11.75 18.77
CA LYS A 50 25.37 10.30 18.85
C LYS A 50 23.89 9.94 19.05
N THR A 51 22.96 10.85 18.74
CA THR A 51 21.53 10.63 18.92
C THR A 51 20.75 11.25 17.76
N PHE A 52 19.81 10.48 17.21
CA PHE A 52 18.81 10.95 16.29
C PHE A 52 17.45 10.90 16.98
N GLN A 53 16.66 11.95 16.79
CA GLN A 53 15.28 12.01 17.23
C GLN A 53 14.40 12.41 16.07
N TRP A 54 13.35 11.64 15.88
CA TRP A 54 12.27 11.98 14.97
C TRP A 54 10.95 11.98 15.74
N GLN A 55 10.11 12.97 15.45
CA GLN A 55 8.77 13.08 15.99
C GLN A 55 7.79 13.03 14.83
N GLY A 56 6.94 12.02 14.85
CA GLY A 56 5.96 11.75 13.80
C GLY A 56 4.55 12.14 14.21
N GLU A 57 3.74 12.51 13.22
CA GLU A 57 2.30 12.38 13.37
C GLU A 57 1.90 10.91 13.24
N LEU A 58 0.89 10.52 14.01
CA LEU A 58 0.36 9.17 14.03
C LEU A 58 -0.39 8.90 12.71
N ILE A 59 0.31 8.42 11.70
CA ILE A 59 -0.31 7.80 10.54
C ILE A 59 -0.85 6.45 11.01
N GLU A 60 -2.10 6.43 11.47
CA GLU A 60 -2.85 5.19 11.54
C GLU A 60 -3.11 4.74 10.11
N THR A 61 -2.79 3.49 9.78
CA THR A 61 -3.32 2.82 8.60
C THR A 61 -4.84 2.72 8.79
N ARG A 62 -5.55 3.80 8.47
CA ARG A 62 -7.00 3.84 8.60
C ARG A 62 -7.56 3.16 7.38
N ILE A 63 -8.06 1.94 7.58
CA ILE A 63 -9.12 1.40 6.74
C ILE A 63 -10.21 2.47 6.70
N GLY A 64 -10.37 3.09 5.53
CA GLY A 64 -11.30 4.19 5.33
C GLY A 64 -12.73 3.67 5.43
N SER A 65 -13.62 4.41 6.09
CA SER A 65 -15.05 4.14 5.99
C SER A 65 -15.56 4.57 4.62
N ILE A 66 -16.20 3.66 3.89
CA ILE A 66 -16.93 3.98 2.67
C ILE A 66 -18.30 4.52 3.08
N ARG A 67 -18.74 5.63 2.49
CA ARG A 67 -20.02 6.23 2.83
C ARG A 67 -21.18 5.29 2.47
N GLU A 68 -22.13 5.16 3.39
CA GLU A 68 -23.24 4.22 3.28
C GLU A 68 -24.32 4.68 2.29
N ASP A 69 -24.39 5.99 2.04
CA ASP A 69 -25.38 6.65 1.17
C ASP A 69 -25.05 6.55 -0.32
N LEU A 70 -23.85 6.08 -0.68
CA LEU A 70 -23.47 5.85 -2.06
C LEU A 70 -24.36 4.79 -2.72
N SER A 71 -24.49 4.90 -4.05
CA SER A 71 -25.23 3.99 -4.94
C SER A 71 -24.37 3.53 -6.12
N LEU A 72 -24.69 2.36 -6.67
CA LEU A 72 -24.08 1.87 -7.92
C LEU A 72 -24.70 2.48 -9.18
N ASP A 73 -25.80 3.21 -9.06
CA ASP A 73 -26.51 3.80 -10.20
C ASP A 73 -25.69 4.92 -10.87
N HIS A 74 -24.82 5.57 -10.09
CA HIS A 74 -24.05 6.74 -10.52
C HIS A 74 -22.57 6.40 -10.79
N PRO A 75 -22.02 6.70 -11.97
CA PRO A 75 -20.62 6.37 -12.33
C PRO A 75 -19.58 6.87 -11.33
N GLU A 76 -19.72 8.10 -10.85
CA GLU A 76 -18.79 8.72 -9.91
C GLU A 76 -18.82 8.01 -8.54
N GLN A 77 -19.99 7.58 -8.10
CA GLN A 77 -20.15 6.86 -6.83
C GLN A 77 -19.65 5.42 -6.92
N ARG A 78 -19.81 4.76 -8.08
CA ARG A 78 -19.17 3.45 -8.34
C ARG A 78 -17.66 3.52 -8.17
N ALA A 79 -17.04 4.54 -8.78
CA ALA A 79 -15.60 4.75 -8.68
C ALA A 79 -15.16 5.05 -7.24
N GLU A 80 -15.94 5.83 -6.48
CA GLU A 80 -15.67 6.12 -5.06
C GLU A 80 -15.75 4.85 -4.19
N ILE A 81 -16.83 4.07 -4.31
CA ILE A 81 -17.00 2.79 -3.59
C ILE A 81 -15.83 1.86 -3.91
N LEU A 82 -15.52 1.70 -5.20
CA LEU A 82 -14.48 0.76 -5.64
C LEU A 82 -13.08 1.22 -5.18
N THR A 83 -12.79 2.52 -5.24
CA THR A 83 -11.52 3.08 -4.75
C THR A 83 -11.34 2.81 -3.26
N GLY A 84 -12.40 3.00 -2.46
CA GLY A 84 -12.39 2.71 -1.03
C GLY A 84 -12.19 1.22 -0.73
N LEU A 85 -12.93 0.34 -1.43
CA LEU A 85 -12.79 -1.11 -1.26
C LEU A 85 -11.40 -1.61 -1.62
N LEU A 86 -10.89 -1.23 -2.79
CA LEU A 86 -9.58 -1.65 -3.27
C LEU A 86 -8.49 -1.15 -2.34
N SER A 87 -8.51 0.14 -1.96
CA SER A 87 -7.54 0.71 -1.01
C SER A 87 -7.55 -0.06 0.31
N ASN A 88 -8.72 -0.34 0.87
CA ASN A 88 -8.84 -1.08 2.12
C ASN A 88 -8.36 -2.54 1.99
N ILE A 89 -8.60 -3.20 0.86
CA ILE A 89 -8.10 -4.55 0.59
C ILE A 89 -6.57 -4.55 0.56
N TYR A 90 -5.94 -3.60 -0.13
CA TYR A 90 -4.48 -3.50 -0.14
C TYR A 90 -3.92 -3.18 1.26
N HIS A 91 -4.54 -2.23 1.98
CA HIS A 91 -4.14 -1.87 3.35
C HIS A 91 -4.33 -2.98 4.37
N ALA A 92 -5.22 -3.94 4.12
CA ALA A 92 -5.37 -5.11 5.00
C ALA A 92 -4.06 -5.91 5.12
N PHE A 93 -3.18 -5.85 4.11
CA PHE A 93 -1.89 -6.55 4.13
C PHE A 93 -0.76 -5.75 4.76
N ASP A 94 -1.03 -4.54 5.27
CA ASP A 94 -0.10 -3.81 6.13
C ASP A 94 -0.08 -4.39 7.56
N TYR A 95 -1.10 -5.16 7.92
CA TYR A 95 -1.13 -5.92 9.17
C TYR A 95 -0.22 -7.14 9.09
N ARG A 96 0.43 -7.48 10.21
CA ARG A 96 1.37 -8.61 10.29
C ARG A 96 0.71 -9.92 10.70
N GLU A 97 -0.31 -9.83 11.54
CA GLU A 97 -0.98 -11.02 12.08
C GLU A 97 -2.07 -11.47 11.11
N ASP A 98 -2.03 -12.75 10.73
CA ASP A 98 -3.00 -13.33 9.80
C ASP A 98 -4.45 -13.10 10.21
N GLY A 99 -4.75 -13.19 11.50
CA GLY A 99 -6.09 -12.90 12.03
C GLY A 99 -6.51 -11.46 11.76
N GLN A 100 -5.62 -10.49 12.00
CA GLN A 100 -5.91 -9.08 11.75
C GLN A 100 -6.08 -8.77 10.25
N VAL A 101 -5.26 -9.39 9.39
CA VAL A 101 -5.41 -9.29 7.92
C VAL A 101 -6.79 -9.82 7.52
N TYR A 102 -7.15 -11.01 8.00
CA TYR A 102 -8.40 -11.68 7.65
C TYR A 102 -9.63 -10.89 8.14
N ASP A 103 -9.63 -10.45 9.40
CA ASP A 103 -10.71 -9.64 9.99
C ASP A 103 -10.86 -8.30 9.28
N THR A 104 -9.76 -7.72 8.82
CA THR A 104 -9.79 -6.49 8.04
C THR A 104 -10.36 -6.72 6.65
N LEU A 105 -9.92 -7.77 5.95
CA LEU A 105 -10.48 -8.13 4.65
C LEU A 105 -11.98 -8.43 4.75
N ALA A 106 -12.45 -9.05 5.84
CA ALA A 106 -13.87 -9.36 6.04
C ALA A 106 -14.78 -8.12 6.11
N LYS A 107 -14.21 -6.93 6.35
CA LYS A 107 -14.92 -5.65 6.28
C LYS A 107 -15.19 -5.20 4.84
N CYS A 108 -14.39 -5.65 3.88
CA CYS A 108 -14.43 -5.21 2.48
C CYS A 108 -14.74 -6.33 1.49
N VAL A 109 -14.60 -7.59 1.89
CA VAL A 109 -14.80 -8.77 1.05
C VAL A 109 -15.75 -9.72 1.76
N SER A 110 -16.65 -10.33 1.01
CA SER A 110 -17.69 -11.22 1.53
C SER A 110 -17.66 -12.60 0.87
N GLY A 111 -18.27 -13.58 1.54
CA GLY A 111 -18.42 -14.94 1.02
C GLY A 111 -17.09 -15.67 0.80
N ASP A 112 -17.09 -16.61 -0.13
CA ASP A 112 -15.94 -17.46 -0.44
C ASP A 112 -14.74 -16.66 -0.99
N LEU A 113 -15.02 -15.51 -1.62
CA LEU A 113 -14.00 -14.61 -2.15
C LEU A 113 -13.02 -14.12 -1.08
N LEU A 114 -13.47 -13.96 0.17
CA LEU A 114 -12.61 -13.52 1.28
C LEU A 114 -11.39 -14.43 1.42
N ARG A 115 -11.62 -15.75 1.44
CA ARG A 115 -10.55 -16.74 1.56
C ARG A 115 -9.64 -16.72 0.34
N GLU A 116 -10.22 -16.60 -0.86
CA GLU A 116 -9.46 -16.59 -2.11
C GLU A 116 -8.53 -15.38 -2.20
N VAL A 117 -9.04 -14.17 -1.92
CA VAL A 117 -8.25 -12.93 -1.90
C VAL A 117 -7.12 -13.04 -0.88
N TYR A 118 -7.43 -13.49 0.34
CA TYR A 118 -6.43 -13.69 1.39
C TYR A 118 -5.29 -14.61 0.93
N LEU A 119 -5.62 -15.81 0.43
CA LEU A 119 -4.61 -16.79 0.03
C LEU A 119 -3.81 -16.32 -1.18
N ARG A 120 -4.44 -15.68 -2.16
CA ARG A 120 -3.79 -15.19 -3.37
C ARG A 120 -2.77 -14.10 -3.03
N MET A 121 -3.18 -13.09 -2.27
CA MET A 121 -2.31 -11.97 -1.91
C MET A 121 -1.20 -12.41 -0.96
N LYS A 122 -1.50 -13.27 0.03
CA LYS A 122 -0.47 -13.82 0.92
C LYS A 122 0.60 -14.62 0.16
N ARG A 123 0.21 -15.43 -0.83
CA ARG A 123 1.18 -16.13 -1.70
C ARG A 123 2.04 -15.14 -2.50
N SER A 124 1.43 -14.09 -3.05
CA SER A 124 2.16 -13.06 -3.79
C SER A 124 3.21 -12.35 -2.92
N LEU A 125 2.84 -12.00 -1.68
CA LEU A 125 3.75 -11.35 -0.73
C LEU A 125 4.89 -12.28 -0.31
N LEU A 126 4.60 -13.55 0.00
CA LEU A 126 5.63 -14.52 0.35
C LEU A 126 6.66 -14.73 -0.78
N LEU A 127 6.20 -14.73 -2.04
CA LEU A 127 7.09 -14.80 -3.21
C LEU A 127 7.94 -13.54 -3.38
N ALA A 128 7.37 -12.36 -3.13
CA ALA A 128 8.09 -11.08 -3.17
C ALA A 128 9.16 -11.01 -2.06
N GLU A 129 8.81 -11.39 -0.84
CA GLU A 129 9.74 -11.43 0.31
C GLU A 129 10.94 -12.36 0.05
N GLN A 130 10.72 -13.51 -0.60
CA GLN A 130 11.80 -14.42 -1.00
C GLN A 130 12.74 -13.82 -2.06
N GLY A 131 12.25 -12.88 -2.87
CA GLY A 131 13.04 -12.09 -3.80
C GLY A 131 13.81 -10.92 -3.16
N GLY A 132 13.65 -10.71 -1.85
CA GLY A 132 14.22 -9.55 -1.14
C GLY A 132 13.47 -8.25 -1.42
N ASP A 133 12.27 -8.34 -1.99
CA ASP A 133 11.43 -7.19 -2.35
C ASP A 133 10.24 -7.06 -1.38
N LEU A 134 10.18 -5.94 -0.67
CA LEU A 134 9.02 -5.57 0.14
C LEU A 134 8.29 -4.44 -0.57
N SER A 135 7.31 -4.82 -1.39
CA SER A 135 6.40 -3.88 -2.04
C SER A 135 5.25 -3.50 -1.11
N HIS A 136 4.92 -2.21 -1.08
CA HIS A 136 3.74 -1.70 -0.39
C HIS A 136 2.89 -0.88 -1.38
N ALA A 137 1.58 -1.09 -1.33
CA ALA A 137 0.61 -0.38 -2.15
C ALA A 137 0.45 1.05 -1.63
N THR A 138 0.73 2.05 -2.48
CA THR A 138 0.76 3.44 -2.05
C THR A 138 -0.48 4.21 -2.47
N GLN A 139 -1.05 3.87 -3.63
CA GLN A 139 -2.18 4.59 -4.18
C GLN A 139 -3.03 3.70 -5.09
N VAL A 140 -4.34 3.79 -4.94
CA VAL A 140 -5.33 3.22 -5.88
C VAL A 140 -6.04 4.37 -6.59
N GLN A 141 -6.16 4.28 -7.90
CA GLN A 141 -6.94 5.20 -8.70
C GLN A 141 -7.85 4.43 -9.66
N VAL A 142 -9.15 4.45 -9.41
CA VAL A 142 -10.14 3.91 -10.36
C VAL A 142 -10.31 4.90 -11.52
N THR A 143 -10.10 4.44 -12.75
CA THR A 143 -10.21 5.25 -13.96
C THR A 143 -11.49 4.98 -14.75
N ALA A 144 -12.09 3.81 -14.57
CA ALA A 144 -13.39 3.46 -15.13
C ALA A 144 -14.08 2.41 -14.24
N ALA A 145 -15.40 2.52 -14.10
CA ALA A 145 -16.23 1.51 -13.43
C ALA A 145 -17.63 1.55 -14.05
N GLU A 146 -17.89 0.64 -14.98
CA GLU A 146 -19.15 0.61 -15.73
C GLU A 146 -19.87 -0.72 -15.56
N PRO A 147 -21.22 -0.75 -15.57
CA PRO A 147 -21.96 -2.00 -15.62
C PRO A 147 -21.53 -2.84 -16.83
N ASP A 148 -21.20 -4.10 -16.59
CA ASP A 148 -20.91 -5.03 -17.66
C ASP A 148 -22.19 -5.37 -18.43
N LYS A 149 -22.09 -5.41 -19.76
CA LYS A 149 -23.24 -5.68 -20.63
C LYS A 149 -23.58 -7.16 -20.73
N ARG A 150 -22.66 -8.04 -20.33
CA ARG A 150 -22.78 -9.50 -20.49
C ARG A 150 -23.14 -10.20 -19.19
N SER A 151 -22.79 -9.60 -18.06
CA SER A 151 -22.89 -10.21 -16.74
C SER A 151 -23.71 -9.31 -15.82
N GLU A 152 -24.93 -9.75 -15.52
CA GLU A 152 -25.86 -8.99 -14.69
C GLU A 152 -25.29 -8.71 -13.29
N GLY A 153 -25.37 -7.44 -12.86
CA GLY A 153 -24.89 -7.00 -11.55
C GLY A 153 -23.37 -6.96 -11.40
N MET A 154 -22.61 -7.23 -12.47
CA MET A 154 -21.16 -7.04 -12.49
C MET A 154 -20.80 -5.66 -13.01
N LEU A 155 -19.68 -5.13 -12.53
CA LEU A 155 -19.02 -3.95 -13.06
C LEU A 155 -17.74 -4.39 -13.75
N GLU A 156 -17.51 -3.92 -14.97
CA GLU A 156 -16.18 -3.89 -15.56
C GLU A 156 -15.47 -2.62 -15.07
N ALA A 157 -14.36 -2.79 -14.36
CA ALA A 157 -13.60 -1.67 -13.84
C ALA A 157 -12.15 -1.73 -14.26
N THR A 158 -11.58 -0.54 -14.46
CA THR A 158 -10.16 -0.32 -14.68
C THR A 158 -9.62 0.57 -13.57
N TRP A 159 -8.52 0.14 -12.94
CA TRP A 159 -7.83 0.94 -11.93
C TRP A 159 -6.33 0.82 -12.07
N GLN A 160 -5.63 1.81 -11.53
CA GLN A 160 -4.19 1.83 -11.41
C GLN A 160 -3.81 1.66 -9.94
N LEU A 161 -2.84 0.79 -9.70
CA LEU A 161 -2.19 0.61 -8.41
C LEU A 161 -0.75 1.09 -8.53
N THR A 162 -0.40 2.12 -7.78
CA THR A 162 0.99 2.47 -7.56
C THR A 162 1.48 1.72 -6.33
N SER A 163 2.65 1.10 -6.48
CA SER A 163 3.36 0.42 -5.40
C SER A 163 4.80 0.86 -5.38
N VAL A 164 5.35 0.94 -4.17
CA VAL A 164 6.75 1.26 -3.94
C VAL A 164 7.39 0.03 -3.32
N SER A 165 8.50 -0.37 -3.95
CA SER A 165 9.36 -1.48 -3.56
C SER A 165 10.71 -0.93 -3.21
N GLU A 166 11.27 -1.39 -2.10
CA GLU A 166 12.59 -0.97 -1.64
C GLU A 166 13.53 -2.17 -1.62
N HIS A 167 14.64 -2.05 -2.35
CA HIS A 167 15.79 -2.93 -2.18
C HIS A 167 17.10 -2.13 -2.29
N TRP A 168 18.23 -2.75 -1.96
CA TRP A 168 19.51 -2.04 -1.72
C TRP A 168 19.82 -0.92 -2.72
N GLY A 169 19.97 0.31 -2.19
CA GLY A 169 20.35 1.51 -2.95
C GLY A 169 19.25 2.12 -3.82
N HIS A 170 18.15 1.41 -4.05
CA HIS A 170 17.11 1.79 -5.02
C HIS A 170 15.71 1.82 -4.42
N ILE A 171 14.92 2.77 -4.89
CA ILE A 171 13.47 2.79 -4.71
C ILE A 171 12.88 2.49 -6.08
N HIS A 172 12.05 1.45 -6.14
CA HIS A 172 11.33 1.06 -7.33
C HIS A 172 9.87 1.45 -7.17
N THR A 173 9.45 2.46 -7.92
CA THR A 173 8.04 2.84 -8.01
C THR A 173 7.47 2.24 -9.28
N GLN A 174 6.42 1.43 -9.13
CA GLN A 174 5.72 0.85 -10.27
C GLN A 174 4.24 1.16 -10.21
N THR A 175 3.65 1.41 -11.37
CA THR A 175 2.20 1.54 -11.53
C THR A 175 1.72 0.44 -12.46
N ASN A 176 0.83 -0.41 -11.93
CA ASN A 176 0.14 -1.45 -12.69
C ASN A 176 -1.30 -1.01 -12.93
N GLN A 177 -1.76 -1.15 -14.17
CA GLN A 177 -3.16 -1.02 -14.51
C GLN A 177 -3.79 -2.41 -14.54
N TYR A 178 -4.95 -2.54 -13.91
CA TYR A 178 -5.75 -3.74 -13.90
C TYR A 178 -7.09 -3.46 -14.57
N ASN A 179 -7.66 -4.49 -15.20
CA ASN A 179 -9.03 -4.53 -15.69
C ASN A 179 -9.69 -5.82 -15.18
N ALA A 180 -10.87 -5.70 -14.59
CA ALA A 180 -11.56 -6.84 -13.97
C ALA A 180 -13.07 -6.70 -14.01
N LEU A 181 -13.76 -7.85 -13.94
CA LEU A 181 -15.18 -7.92 -13.59
C LEU A 181 -15.33 -8.09 -12.08
N LEU A 182 -16.20 -7.27 -11.48
CA LEU A 182 -16.37 -7.18 -10.03
C LEU A 182 -17.85 -7.17 -9.68
N LYS A 183 -18.24 -7.84 -8.59
CA LYS A 183 -19.58 -7.69 -8.02
C LYS A 183 -19.49 -6.99 -6.68
N LEU A 184 -20.20 -5.87 -6.57
CA LEU A 184 -20.31 -5.11 -5.33
C LEU A 184 -21.69 -5.36 -4.70
N GLN A 185 -21.73 -5.44 -3.38
CA GLN A 185 -22.97 -5.62 -2.63
C GLN A 185 -22.93 -4.80 -1.33
N LYS A 186 -24.10 -4.31 -0.89
CA LYS A 186 -24.29 -3.85 0.50
C LYS A 186 -24.57 -5.05 1.40
N ASP A 187 -23.76 -5.19 2.44
CA ASP A 187 -23.94 -6.13 3.55
C ASP A 187 -24.25 -5.32 4.82
N GLY A 188 -25.53 -5.20 5.15
CA GLY A 188 -26.01 -4.23 6.15
C GLY A 188 -25.72 -2.81 5.69
N SER A 189 -24.90 -2.09 6.46
CA SER A 189 -24.50 -0.71 6.15
C SER A 189 -23.16 -0.60 5.40
N ALA A 190 -22.44 -1.71 5.23
CA ALA A 190 -21.12 -1.72 4.61
C ALA A 190 -21.17 -2.19 3.16
N TRP A 191 -20.43 -1.50 2.29
CA TRP A 191 -20.12 -2.00 0.94
C TRP A 191 -19.07 -3.10 1.02
N LYS A 192 -19.26 -4.16 0.23
CA LYS A 192 -18.31 -5.27 0.10
C LYS A 192 -18.18 -5.76 -1.33
N LEU A 193 -17.00 -6.29 -1.65
CA LEU A 193 -16.70 -7.06 -2.84
C LEU A 193 -17.18 -8.51 -2.63
N GLN A 194 -18.03 -8.99 -3.53
CA GLN A 194 -18.61 -10.34 -3.50
C GLN A 194 -18.00 -11.26 -4.55
N ALA A 195 -17.66 -10.74 -5.73
CA ALA A 195 -17.04 -11.49 -6.80
C ALA A 195 -15.93 -10.67 -7.47
N PHE A 196 -14.88 -11.34 -7.93
CA PHE A 196 -13.74 -10.74 -8.60
C PHE A 196 -13.23 -11.68 -9.68
N GLN A 197 -13.08 -11.17 -10.91
CA GLN A 197 -12.44 -11.87 -12.01
C GLN A 197 -11.51 -10.91 -12.74
N LEU A 198 -10.21 -11.14 -12.61
CA LEU A 198 -9.20 -10.39 -13.37
C LEU A 198 -9.34 -10.73 -14.86
N LEU A 199 -9.40 -9.70 -15.71
CA LEU A 199 -9.43 -9.82 -17.16
C LEU A 199 -8.05 -9.54 -17.77
N ASP A 200 -7.40 -8.46 -17.31
CA ASP A 200 -6.09 -8.03 -17.81
C ASP A 200 -5.32 -7.30 -16.70
N ASP A 201 -4.00 -7.41 -16.74
CA ASP A 201 -3.09 -6.59 -15.94
C ASP A 201 -1.85 -6.22 -16.75
N LYS A 202 -1.42 -4.97 -16.64
CA LYS A 202 -0.24 -4.46 -17.33
C LYS A 202 0.51 -3.47 -16.47
N ARG A 203 1.84 -3.58 -16.47
CA ARG A 203 2.70 -2.54 -15.90
C ARG A 203 2.77 -1.36 -16.86
N ILE A 204 2.27 -0.20 -16.45
CA ILE A 204 2.22 1.01 -17.28
C ILE A 204 3.34 1.99 -16.96
N GLN A 205 3.90 1.94 -15.74
CA GLN A 205 5.04 2.75 -15.35
C GLN A 205 5.97 1.96 -14.44
N PHE A 206 7.27 2.15 -14.61
CA PHE A 206 8.30 1.62 -13.73
C PHE A 206 9.44 2.63 -13.67
N GLN A 207 9.75 3.08 -12.46
CA GLN A 207 10.83 4.01 -12.21
C GLN A 207 11.74 3.45 -11.12
N THR A 208 13.03 3.53 -11.38
CA THR A 208 14.08 3.25 -10.39
C THR A 208 14.71 4.58 -10.03
N SER A 209 14.66 4.97 -8.77
CA SER A 209 15.47 6.07 -8.25
C SER A 209 16.56 5.52 -7.34
N ILE A 210 17.74 6.10 -7.44
CA ILE A 210 18.87 5.78 -6.55
C ILE A 210 18.75 6.71 -5.34
N ARG A 211 18.91 6.17 -4.13
CA ARG A 211 19.00 7.00 -2.92
C ARG A 211 20.09 8.05 -3.13
N GLY A 212 19.69 9.32 -3.16
CA GLY A 212 20.63 10.44 -3.18
C GLY A 212 20.80 11.20 -4.50
N TYR A 213 20.30 10.71 -5.64
CA TYR A 213 20.73 11.22 -6.96
C TYR A 213 19.64 11.72 -7.92
N ASP A 214 18.48 12.17 -7.42
CA ASP A 214 17.61 13.02 -8.23
C ASP A 214 18.08 14.46 -8.09
N LYS A 215 18.91 14.92 -9.04
CA LYS A 215 19.20 16.34 -9.21
C LYS A 215 17.95 17.01 -9.81
N ASN A 216 17.61 18.17 -9.25
CA ASN A 216 16.69 19.16 -9.84
C ASN A 216 16.74 19.22 -11.37
#